data_AF-A0AAP6RI48-F1
#
_entry.id   AF-A0AAP6RI48-F1
#
_cell.length_a   1.000
_cell.length_b   1.000
_cell.length_c   1.000
_cell.angle_alpha   90.00
_cell.angle_beta   90.00
_cell.angle_gamma   90.00
#
_symmetry.space_group_name_H-M   'P 1'
#
loop_
_entity.id
_entity.type
_entity.pdbx_description
1 polymer ?
#
loop_
_entity_poly.entity_id
_entity_poly.type
_entity_poly.pdbx_seq_one_letter_code
_entity_poly.pdbx_strand_id
1 'polypeptide(L)'
;MDRILRRGIMADTWLSPLAVSYQATQEWDEPDYLSGGQAGIHGGIDLAPKAGTNPPVYSAKSGTVEEVVPNHPIGGNYIVIRHMDNYWTYYGHLATINVSVGQQVTNQTVLGLCGATGGATGIHLHFEVWRGGKWQRINPREVINLDGSGRDSSNNGGNGGIYTGGALLNAGKSISESNIRLIISAGKKYNIKPSFMIAQMFIESHWGDPSISIVGSKDNNWAGISEPFSVPADLGINMSRGSARPVGEGGYYIHFATMNDFFKAYAFVLSKRNGLYNVEGANSIEEYCKGLFRIGGANSDYAATGYQNYFNMLIPTYNSINKQNPGKLAQIDASTEEITNNGGLTTMQCLYERPINPNTGALDINGSATTMMFCNGVNTRRVYHNDEVNIVKELYRKNNGKEIPVYYKKDWPKTSPWYIRLEAMFPVVK
;
A
#
# COMPACT_ATOMS: atom_id res chain seq x y z
N MET A 1 -12.57 -31.37 29.96
CA MET A 1 -11.39 -30.60 29.55
C MET A 1 -11.20 -30.77 28.05
N ASP A 2 -11.80 -29.91 27.22
CA ASP A 2 -11.32 -29.58 25.86
C ASP A 2 -12.32 -28.68 25.11
N ARG A 3 -12.49 -27.45 25.60
CA ARG A 3 -13.35 -26.43 24.94
C ARG A 3 -12.65 -25.09 24.71
N ILE A 4 -11.30 -25.07 24.61
CA ILE A 4 -10.52 -23.82 24.59
C ILE A 4 -9.57 -23.63 23.39
N LEU A 5 -9.25 -24.64 22.54
CA LEU A 5 -8.16 -24.48 21.55
C LEU A 5 -8.56 -24.37 20.06
N ARG A 6 -9.77 -23.93 19.72
CA ARG A 6 -10.14 -23.64 18.31
C ARG A 6 -10.91 -22.33 18.11
N ARG A 7 -10.50 -21.24 18.77
CA ARG A 7 -10.74 -19.91 18.21
C ARG A 7 -9.68 -19.66 17.15
N GLY A 8 -10.06 -19.94 15.91
CA GLY A 8 -9.23 -19.69 14.73
C GLY A 8 -8.69 -18.26 14.75
N ILE A 9 -7.44 -18.15 14.35
CA ILE A 9 -6.73 -16.91 14.05
C ILE A 9 -7.62 -16.08 13.13
N MET A 10 -8.29 -15.08 13.71
CA MET A 10 -8.93 -14.00 12.97
C MET A 10 -7.82 -13.34 12.13
N ALA A 11 -8.11 -12.98 10.89
CA ALA A 11 -7.17 -12.24 10.03
C ALA A 11 -6.51 -11.11 10.83
N ASP A 12 -5.17 -11.11 10.86
CA ASP A 12 -4.35 -10.22 11.69
C ASP A 12 -4.34 -8.80 11.11
N THR A 13 -5.47 -8.11 11.27
CA THR A 13 -5.71 -6.77 10.73
C THR A 13 -5.34 -5.70 11.75
N TRP A 14 -4.69 -4.66 11.26
CA TRP A 14 -4.41 -3.42 11.97
C TRP A 14 -5.72 -2.72 12.40
N LEU A 15 -5.82 -2.34 13.67
CA LEU A 15 -6.92 -1.56 14.23
C LEU A 15 -6.37 -0.35 14.99
N SER A 16 -7.16 0.73 15.03
CA SER A 16 -6.83 1.89 15.86
C SER A 16 -6.53 1.47 17.31
N PRO A 17 -5.51 2.04 17.96
CA PRO A 17 -5.18 1.71 19.34
C PRO A 17 -6.17 2.30 20.35
N LEU A 18 -7.04 3.23 19.94
CA LEU A 18 -8.10 3.81 20.76
C LEU A 18 -9.48 3.40 20.24
N ALA A 19 -10.33 2.90 21.14
CA ALA A 19 -11.70 2.49 20.81
C ALA A 19 -12.72 3.62 20.84
N VAL A 20 -12.30 4.82 21.21
CA VAL A 20 -13.13 6.03 21.33
C VAL A 20 -12.74 7.03 20.26
N SER A 21 -13.55 8.07 20.05
CA SER A 21 -13.13 9.17 19.19
C SER A 21 -11.94 9.94 19.77
N TYR A 22 -11.09 10.43 18.89
CA TYR A 22 -9.88 11.18 19.20
C TYR A 22 -9.58 12.20 18.09
N GLN A 23 -8.68 13.13 18.37
CA GLN A 23 -8.07 14.01 17.40
C GLN A 23 -6.59 13.64 17.28
N ALA A 24 -6.07 13.54 16.06
CA ALA A 24 -4.62 13.53 15.85
C ALA A 24 -4.12 14.97 16.10
N THR A 25 -3.44 15.19 17.22
CA THR A 25 -3.00 16.53 17.66
C THR A 25 -1.60 16.88 17.20
N GLN A 26 -0.79 15.86 16.89
CA GLN A 26 0.52 16.02 16.27
C GLN A 26 0.75 14.85 15.32
N GLU A 27 1.04 15.16 14.06
CA GLU A 27 1.23 14.16 13.00
C GLU A 27 2.69 13.68 12.93
N TRP A 28 2.88 12.61 12.16
CA TRP A 28 4.20 12.16 11.74
C TRP A 28 4.91 13.26 10.95
N ASP A 29 6.23 13.38 11.11
CA ASP A 29 7.09 14.38 10.43
C ASP A 29 6.83 15.85 10.84
N GLU A 30 5.94 16.12 11.80
CA GLU A 30 5.78 17.46 12.36
C GLU A 30 6.96 17.80 13.29
N PRO A 31 7.32 19.10 13.44
CA PRO A 31 8.38 19.51 14.36
C PRO A 31 8.05 19.08 15.79
N ASP A 32 8.96 18.35 16.42
CA ASP A 32 8.87 18.02 17.84
C ASP A 32 9.55 19.12 18.66
N TYR A 33 8.76 19.82 19.47
CA TYR A 33 9.25 20.82 20.40
C TYR A 33 9.52 20.17 21.74
N LEU A 34 10.67 19.50 21.85
CA LEU A 34 11.19 19.12 23.15
C LEU A 34 11.27 20.37 24.04
N SER A 35 10.86 20.24 25.31
CA SER A 35 10.94 21.29 26.32
C SER A 35 12.41 21.71 26.52
N GLY A 36 12.90 22.62 25.67
CA GLY A 36 14.33 22.91 25.54
C GLY A 36 14.80 23.39 24.15
N GLY A 37 13.94 23.37 23.12
CA GLY A 37 14.21 24.09 21.86
C GLY A 37 15.15 23.41 20.85
N GLN A 38 15.31 22.09 20.91
CA GLN A 38 15.91 21.33 19.80
C GLN A 38 14.80 20.79 18.88
N ALA A 39 14.81 21.21 17.61
CA ALA A 39 13.87 20.77 16.58
C ALA A 39 14.16 19.32 16.18
N GLY A 40 13.49 18.37 16.84
CA GLY A 40 13.38 16.99 16.39
C GLY A 40 12.27 16.83 15.36
N ILE A 41 12.23 15.68 14.68
CA ILE A 41 11.10 15.26 13.86
C ILE A 41 10.26 14.30 14.70
N HIS A 42 8.95 14.52 14.76
CA HIS A 42 8.03 13.69 15.53
C HIS A 42 7.96 12.27 14.94
N GLY A 43 8.44 11.29 15.71
CA GLY A 43 8.63 9.89 15.30
C GLY A 43 7.39 9.02 15.41
N GLY A 44 6.21 9.61 15.57
CA GLY A 44 4.94 8.93 15.81
C GLY A 44 3.75 9.81 15.44
N ILE A 45 2.58 9.46 15.95
CA ILE A 45 1.37 10.29 15.89
C ILE A 45 0.78 10.38 17.29
N ASP A 46 0.38 11.58 17.69
CA ASP A 46 -0.25 11.85 18.97
C ASP A 46 -1.76 11.87 18.83
N LEU A 47 -2.43 10.95 19.53
CA LEU A 47 -3.87 10.76 19.48
C LEU A 47 -4.49 11.25 20.80
N ALA A 48 -5.07 12.44 20.78
CA ALA A 48 -5.74 13.02 21.93
C ALA A 48 -7.22 12.59 21.98
N PRO A 49 -7.65 11.83 22.99
CA PRO A 49 -9.07 11.51 23.16
C PRO A 49 -9.86 12.75 23.60
N LYS A 50 -11.19 12.63 23.68
CA LYS A 50 -12.03 13.71 24.23
C LYS A 50 -11.46 14.22 25.57
N ALA A 51 -11.33 15.54 25.70
CA ALA A 51 -10.76 16.19 26.87
C ALA A 51 -11.35 15.65 28.18
N GLY A 52 -10.46 15.33 29.13
CA GLY A 52 -10.85 14.80 30.45
C GLY A 52 -11.17 13.30 30.50
N THR A 53 -10.85 12.52 29.47
CA THR A 53 -11.05 11.06 29.46
C THR A 53 -9.72 10.30 29.32
N ASN A 54 -9.59 9.17 30.03
CA ASN A 54 -8.45 8.25 29.94
C ASN A 54 -8.92 6.91 29.34
N PRO A 55 -9.25 6.86 28.05
CA PRO A 55 -9.77 5.65 27.45
C PRO A 55 -8.77 4.49 27.48
N PRO A 56 -9.24 3.24 27.43
CA PRO A 56 -8.37 2.08 27.25
C PRO A 56 -7.59 2.17 25.93
N VAL A 57 -6.28 1.91 26.04
CA VAL A 57 -5.38 1.72 24.91
C VAL A 57 -5.27 0.24 24.64
N TYR A 58 -5.39 -0.16 23.39
CA TYR A 58 -5.37 -1.53 22.97
C TYR A 58 -4.26 -1.79 21.97
N SER A 59 -3.86 -3.06 21.85
CA SER A 59 -2.91 -3.45 20.81
C SER A 59 -3.50 -3.22 19.42
N ALA A 60 -2.71 -2.62 18.54
CA ALA A 60 -3.13 -2.30 17.17
C ALA A 60 -3.11 -3.54 16.27
N LYS A 61 -2.32 -4.56 16.62
CA LYS A 61 -2.16 -5.80 15.88
C LYS A 61 -1.70 -6.92 16.81
N SER A 62 -2.01 -8.17 16.50
CA SER A 62 -1.63 -9.27 17.39
C SER A 62 -0.11 -9.41 17.46
N GLY A 63 0.42 -9.78 18.63
CA GLY A 63 1.87 -9.84 18.84
C GLY A 63 2.27 -10.29 20.23
N THR A 64 3.55 -10.12 20.53
CA THR A 64 4.17 -10.40 21.82
C THR A 64 4.65 -9.09 22.42
N VAL A 65 4.28 -8.82 23.68
CA VAL A 65 4.82 -7.67 24.42
C VAL A 65 6.31 -7.88 24.61
N GLU A 66 7.12 -7.01 24.01
CA GLU A 66 8.58 -7.09 24.06
C GLU A 66 9.13 -6.20 25.17
N GLU A 67 8.54 -5.02 25.39
CA GLU A 67 8.96 -4.11 26.45
C GLU A 67 7.79 -3.53 27.21
N VAL A 68 7.99 -3.36 28.51
CA VAL A 68 7.11 -2.67 29.43
C VAL A 68 7.99 -1.79 30.29
N VAL A 69 7.87 -0.48 30.15
CA VAL A 69 8.75 0.48 30.83
C VAL A 69 7.91 1.50 31.59
N PRO A 70 7.94 1.49 32.92
CA PRO A 70 7.29 2.50 33.74
C PRO A 70 8.17 3.74 33.91
N ASN A 71 7.54 4.92 34.09
CA ASN A 71 8.17 6.17 34.52
C ASN A 71 9.37 6.63 33.68
N HIS A 72 9.38 6.38 32.36
CA HIS A 72 10.43 6.91 31.49
C HIS A 72 10.32 8.44 31.42
N PRO A 73 11.43 9.20 31.53
CA PRO A 73 11.38 10.67 31.64
C PRO A 73 10.65 11.37 30.50
N ILE A 74 10.79 10.86 29.27
CA ILE A 74 10.14 11.43 28.07
C ILE A 74 8.91 10.60 27.70
N GLY A 75 9.09 9.34 27.32
CA GLY A 75 8.01 8.44 26.90
C GLY A 75 6.95 8.06 27.96
N GLY A 76 7.15 8.44 29.23
CA GLY A 76 6.23 8.08 30.31
C GLY A 76 6.18 6.58 30.58
N ASN A 77 5.01 6.08 30.94
CA ASN A 77 4.75 4.64 30.92
C ASN A 77 4.54 4.22 29.47
N TYR A 78 5.36 3.28 28.97
CA TYR A 78 5.23 2.80 27.61
C TYR A 78 5.33 1.29 27.46
N ILE A 79 4.80 0.81 26.34
CA ILE A 79 4.80 -0.59 25.95
C ILE A 79 5.30 -0.69 24.50
N VAL A 80 6.12 -1.71 24.22
CA VAL A 80 6.50 -2.10 22.86
C VAL A 80 5.98 -3.51 22.59
N ILE A 81 5.33 -3.69 21.43
CA ILE A 81 4.84 -4.99 20.98
C ILE A 81 5.53 -5.36 19.68
N ARG A 82 6.02 -6.59 19.60
CA ARG A 82 6.56 -7.21 18.38
C ARG A 82 5.48 -8.03 17.68
N HIS A 83 5.36 -7.85 16.38
CA HIS A 83 4.42 -8.58 15.52
C HIS A 83 5.15 -9.60 14.63
N MET A 84 4.44 -10.61 14.11
CA MET A 84 5.03 -11.73 13.36
C MET A 84 5.58 -11.35 11.97
N ASP A 85 5.24 -10.18 11.45
CA ASP A 85 5.54 -9.68 10.10
C ASP A 85 6.64 -8.61 10.08
N ASN A 86 7.57 -8.66 11.04
CA ASN A 86 8.66 -7.69 11.22
C ASN A 86 8.16 -6.25 11.45
N TYR A 87 7.03 -6.14 12.15
CA TYR A 87 6.53 -4.88 12.68
C TYR A 87 6.67 -4.81 14.19
N TRP A 88 6.77 -3.59 14.67
CA TRP A 88 6.62 -3.25 16.07
C TRP A 88 5.67 -2.08 16.24
N THR A 89 5.05 -2.00 17.40
CA THR A 89 4.27 -0.84 17.82
C THR A 89 4.74 -0.34 19.16
N TYR A 90 4.75 0.98 19.31
CA TYR A 90 5.07 1.68 20.55
C TYR A 90 3.84 2.45 21.04
N TYR A 91 3.57 2.36 22.35
CA TYR A 91 2.44 3.02 23.01
C TYR A 91 2.97 3.82 24.20
N GLY A 92 3.09 5.14 24.05
CA GLY A 92 3.66 6.04 25.05
C GLY A 92 2.63 6.77 25.92
N HIS A 93 3.14 7.46 26.95
CA HIS A 93 2.40 8.37 27.84
C HIS A 93 1.23 7.73 28.61
N LEU A 94 1.23 6.41 28.79
CA LEU A 94 0.12 5.69 29.43
C LEU A 94 -0.06 6.12 30.90
N ALA A 95 -1.31 6.16 31.37
CA ALA A 95 -1.61 6.37 32.79
C ALA A 95 -1.36 5.08 33.59
N THR A 96 -1.71 3.93 33.03
CA THR A 96 -1.50 2.61 33.63
C THR A 96 -1.01 1.62 32.58
N ILE A 97 -0.34 0.56 33.03
CA ILE A 97 0.10 -0.58 32.23
C ILE A 97 -0.61 -1.82 32.78
N ASN A 98 -1.24 -2.60 31.91
CA ASN A 98 -2.06 -3.76 32.27
C ASN A 98 -1.49 -5.09 31.71
N VAL A 99 -0.31 -5.05 31.10
CA VAL A 99 0.35 -6.20 30.47
C VAL A 99 1.79 -6.37 30.97
N SER A 100 2.39 -7.53 30.73
CA SER A 100 3.78 -7.85 31.11
C SER A 100 4.61 -8.31 29.91
N VAL A 101 5.93 -8.16 30.00
CA VAL A 101 6.87 -8.65 28.96
C VAL A 101 6.65 -10.15 28.72
N GLY A 102 6.67 -10.56 27.46
CA GLY A 102 6.40 -11.92 26.99
C GLY A 102 4.93 -12.29 26.84
N GLN A 103 4.00 -11.41 27.24
CA GLN A 103 2.57 -11.66 27.09
C GLN A 103 2.15 -11.64 25.62
N GLN A 104 1.41 -12.66 25.20
CA GLN A 104 0.73 -12.67 23.91
C GLN A 104 -0.51 -11.79 23.98
N VAL A 105 -0.64 -10.90 22.99
CA VAL A 105 -1.74 -9.94 22.90
C VAL A 105 -2.37 -10.00 21.51
N THR A 106 -3.66 -9.72 21.46
CA THR A 106 -4.41 -9.59 20.21
C THR A 106 -4.86 -8.16 20.04
N ASN A 107 -5.42 -7.83 18.88
CA ASN A 107 -6.05 -6.54 18.68
C ASN A 107 -7.24 -6.27 19.61
N GLN A 108 -7.68 -7.21 20.45
CA GLN A 108 -8.70 -7.00 21.49
C GLN A 108 -8.11 -6.79 22.89
N THR A 109 -6.79 -6.94 23.06
CA THR A 109 -6.14 -6.83 24.38
C THR A 109 -5.96 -5.36 24.77
N VAL A 110 -6.49 -5.00 25.94
CA VAL A 110 -6.21 -3.72 26.61
C VAL A 110 -4.80 -3.76 27.16
N LEU A 111 -3.97 -2.80 26.72
CA LEU A 111 -2.58 -2.64 27.13
C LEU A 111 -2.46 -1.78 28.39
N GLY A 112 -3.38 -0.84 28.57
CA GLY A 112 -3.32 0.18 29.62
C GLY A 112 -4.38 1.24 29.41
N LEU A 113 -4.27 2.35 30.15
CA LEU A 113 -5.09 3.53 29.97
C LEU A 113 -4.27 4.65 29.33
N CYS A 114 -4.89 5.41 28.41
CA CYS A 114 -4.30 6.65 27.88
C CYS A 114 -4.04 7.63 29.03
N GLY A 115 -2.95 8.39 28.95
CA GLY A 115 -2.53 9.27 30.04
C GLY A 115 -1.72 10.47 29.58
N ALA A 116 -0.98 11.05 30.52
CA ALA A 116 -0.11 12.20 30.30
C ALA A 116 1.21 12.03 31.09
N THR A 117 1.74 10.81 31.17
CA THR A 117 2.99 10.54 31.90
C THR A 117 4.23 10.89 31.08
N GLY A 118 5.34 11.21 31.74
CA GLY A 118 6.59 11.61 31.06
C GLY A 118 6.55 13.05 30.55
N GLY A 119 7.05 13.29 29.34
CA GLY A 119 7.13 14.59 28.69
C GLY A 119 5.84 15.06 28.00
N ALA A 120 4.71 14.40 28.24
CA ALA A 120 3.43 14.76 27.64
C ALA A 120 2.92 16.13 28.14
N THR A 121 2.45 16.98 27.23
CA THR A 121 1.85 18.29 27.56
C THR A 121 0.37 18.21 27.97
N GLY A 122 -0.27 17.06 27.75
CA GLY A 122 -1.67 16.79 28.06
C GLY A 122 -2.01 15.32 27.82
N ILE A 123 -3.27 14.93 28.05
CA ILE A 123 -3.71 13.54 27.86
C ILE A 123 -3.74 13.20 26.37
N HIS A 124 -2.84 12.32 25.92
CA HIS A 124 -2.80 11.77 24.57
C HIS A 124 -2.04 10.44 24.56
N LEU A 125 -2.25 9.66 23.49
CA LEU A 125 -1.44 8.48 23.20
C LEU A 125 -0.41 8.84 22.14
N HIS A 126 0.87 8.77 22.48
CA HIS A 126 1.94 8.77 21.49
C HIS A 126 2.09 7.37 20.90
N PHE A 127 1.83 7.24 19.60
CA PHE A 127 1.79 5.95 18.91
C PHE A 127 2.80 5.91 17.77
N GLU A 128 3.69 4.92 17.79
CA GLU A 128 4.65 4.68 16.70
C GLU A 128 4.45 3.29 16.08
N VAL A 129 4.80 3.18 14.79
CA VAL A 129 4.93 1.90 14.09
C VAL A 129 6.35 1.78 13.53
N TRP A 130 6.98 0.63 13.75
CA TRP A 130 8.31 0.34 13.22
C TRP A 130 8.25 -0.85 12.27
N ARG A 131 9.06 -0.83 11.21
CA ARG A 131 9.11 -1.90 10.20
C ARG A 131 10.56 -2.25 9.87
N GLY A 132 10.87 -3.55 9.79
CA GLY A 132 12.21 -4.04 9.42
C GLY A 132 13.22 -4.08 10.58
N GLY A 133 12.90 -3.42 11.70
CA GLY A 133 13.64 -3.53 12.95
C GLY A 133 13.11 -2.58 14.02
N LYS A 134 13.53 -2.80 15.26
CA LYS A 134 13.22 -1.90 16.38
C LYS A 134 13.76 -0.49 16.08
N TRP A 135 12.97 0.55 16.37
CA TRP A 135 13.28 1.96 16.12
C TRP A 135 13.35 2.39 14.64
N GLN A 136 13.08 1.48 13.69
CA GLN A 136 12.95 1.82 12.26
C GLN A 136 11.54 2.31 11.97
N ARG A 137 11.29 3.56 12.36
CA ARG A 137 9.98 4.20 12.31
C ARG A 137 9.47 4.39 10.88
N ILE A 138 8.19 4.15 10.68
CA ILE A 138 7.42 4.51 9.50
C ILE A 138 6.24 5.39 9.92
N ASN A 139 5.60 6.06 8.98
CA ASN A 139 4.37 6.78 9.29
C ASN A 139 3.26 5.78 9.68
N PRO A 140 2.65 5.86 10.89
CA PRO A 140 1.59 4.95 11.31
C PRO A 140 0.38 4.88 10.36
N ARG A 141 0.10 5.98 9.63
CA ARG A 141 -0.99 6.05 8.65
C ARG A 141 -0.75 5.18 7.41
N GLU A 142 0.46 4.66 7.20
CA GLU A 142 0.73 3.71 6.11
C GLU A 142 0.08 2.33 6.35
N VAL A 143 -0.21 1.99 7.61
CA VAL A 143 -0.72 0.66 7.99
C VAL A 143 -2.02 0.69 8.79
N ILE A 144 -2.34 1.81 9.45
CA ILE A 144 -3.54 1.95 10.30
C ILE A 144 -4.29 3.24 9.93
N ASN A 145 -5.61 3.16 9.80
CA ASN A 145 -6.45 4.36 9.69
C ASN A 145 -6.60 5.03 11.07
N LEU A 146 -6.19 6.31 11.17
CA LEU A 146 -6.24 7.12 12.38
C LEU A 146 -7.05 8.42 12.16
N ASP A 147 -8.25 8.29 11.62
CA ASP A 147 -9.15 9.41 11.25
C ASP A 147 -9.93 10.04 12.42
N GLY A 148 -9.74 9.54 13.64
CA GLY A 148 -10.39 10.08 14.84
C GLY A 148 -11.73 9.43 15.20
N SER A 149 -12.18 8.41 14.46
CA SER A 149 -13.46 7.73 14.71
C SER A 149 -13.41 6.60 15.77
N GLY A 150 -12.23 6.19 16.24
CA GLY A 150 -12.06 5.09 17.19
C GLY A 150 -12.04 3.69 16.53
N ARG A 151 -12.26 2.64 17.33
CA ARG A 151 -12.37 1.25 16.82
C ARG A 151 -13.77 0.97 16.35
N ASP A 152 -14.08 1.43 15.14
CA ASP A 152 -15.25 0.93 14.47
C ASP A 152 -14.93 -0.43 13.82
N SER A 153 -15.45 -1.50 14.42
CA SER A 153 -15.42 -2.86 13.84
C SER A 153 -16.52 -3.08 12.79
N SER A 154 -17.24 -2.01 12.42
CA SER A 154 -18.30 -1.97 11.40
C SER A 154 -18.12 -0.92 10.29
N ASN A 155 -17.08 -0.08 10.28
CA ASN A 155 -16.81 0.82 9.15
C ASN A 155 -16.01 0.13 8.04
N ASN A 156 -16.71 -0.73 7.32
CA ASN A 156 -16.39 -1.00 5.94
C ASN A 156 -17.02 0.13 5.08
N GLY A 157 -16.24 1.19 4.80
CA GLY A 157 -16.53 2.16 3.74
C GLY A 157 -16.82 3.60 4.19
N GLY A 158 -16.08 4.57 3.64
CA GLY A 158 -16.57 5.96 3.56
C GLY A 158 -15.60 7.14 3.65
N ASN A 159 -14.36 7.08 3.13
CA ASN A 159 -13.75 8.19 2.36
C ASN A 159 -12.31 7.85 1.88
N GLY A 160 -12.10 7.87 0.56
CA GLY A 160 -10.88 8.42 -0.03
C GLY A 160 -9.52 7.75 0.22
N GLY A 161 -9.48 6.50 0.72
CA GLY A 161 -8.24 5.85 1.13
C GLY A 161 -7.63 4.96 0.05
N ILE A 162 -6.30 4.87 0.04
CA ILE A 162 -5.52 3.91 -0.74
C ILE A 162 -5.87 2.46 -0.32
N TYR A 163 -5.98 1.53 -1.28
CA TYR A 163 -6.27 0.12 -1.02
C TYR A 163 -5.08 -0.64 -0.43
N THR A 164 -5.23 -1.17 0.79
CA THR A 164 -4.19 -1.92 1.53
C THR A 164 -4.59 -3.37 1.81
N GLY A 165 -5.65 -3.86 1.18
CA GLY A 165 -6.22 -5.19 1.47
C GLY A 165 -5.39 -6.37 0.97
N GLY A 166 -4.18 -6.16 0.41
CA GLY A 166 -3.36 -7.23 -0.14
C GLY A 166 -3.91 -7.83 -1.44
N ALA A 167 -3.45 -9.03 -1.78
CA ALA A 167 -3.95 -9.74 -2.96
C ALA A 167 -5.40 -10.23 -2.79
N LEU A 168 -6.14 -10.32 -3.90
CA LEU A 168 -7.43 -11.01 -3.97
C LEU A 168 -7.24 -12.41 -4.54
N LEU A 169 -7.93 -13.39 -3.97
CA LEU A 169 -7.87 -14.80 -4.35
C LEU A 169 -9.18 -15.27 -4.99
N ASN A 170 -9.09 -16.07 -6.05
CA ASN A 170 -10.25 -16.79 -6.56
C ASN A 170 -9.81 -18.07 -7.27
N ALA A 171 -10.39 -19.21 -6.88
CA ALA A 171 -10.15 -20.50 -7.55
C ALA A 171 -8.66 -20.86 -7.68
N GLY A 172 -7.86 -20.57 -6.64
CA GLY A 172 -6.41 -20.82 -6.63
C GLY A 172 -5.58 -19.82 -7.43
N LYS A 173 -6.20 -18.76 -7.97
CA LYS A 173 -5.53 -17.65 -8.68
C LYS A 173 -5.55 -16.39 -7.83
N SER A 174 -4.62 -15.48 -8.10
CA SER A 174 -4.47 -14.25 -7.32
C SER A 174 -4.18 -13.02 -8.18
N ILE A 175 -4.84 -11.91 -7.87
CA ILE A 175 -4.43 -10.58 -8.35
C ILE A 175 -3.69 -9.83 -7.24
N SER A 176 -2.54 -9.26 -7.57
CA SER A 176 -1.71 -8.51 -6.62
C SER A 176 -2.36 -7.19 -6.21
N GLU A 177 -2.02 -6.72 -5.01
CA GLU A 177 -2.44 -5.40 -4.51
C GLU A 177 -2.07 -4.27 -5.48
N SER A 178 -0.86 -4.32 -6.06
CA SER A 178 -0.38 -3.34 -7.03
C SER A 178 -1.30 -3.23 -8.24
N ASN A 179 -1.79 -4.36 -8.74
CA ASN A 179 -2.69 -4.39 -9.89
C ASN A 179 -4.12 -3.97 -9.51
N ILE A 180 -4.57 -4.31 -8.29
CA ILE A 180 -5.86 -3.84 -7.76
C ILE A 180 -5.89 -2.31 -7.70
N ARG A 181 -4.82 -1.67 -7.22
CA ARG A 181 -4.69 -0.20 -7.16
C ARG A 181 -4.78 0.45 -8.55
N LEU A 182 -4.13 -0.15 -9.55
CA LEU A 182 -4.24 0.34 -10.93
C LEU A 182 -5.68 0.25 -11.47
N ILE A 183 -6.41 -0.83 -11.14
CA ILE A 183 -7.83 -1.00 -11.53
C ILE A 183 -8.71 0.02 -10.82
N ILE A 184 -8.48 0.27 -9.53
CA ILE A 184 -9.23 1.28 -8.77
C ILE A 184 -9.11 2.63 -9.46
N SER A 185 -7.87 3.03 -9.78
CA SER A 185 -7.64 4.31 -10.41
C SER A 185 -8.28 4.40 -11.81
N ALA A 186 -8.17 3.35 -12.62
CA ALA A 186 -8.75 3.31 -13.95
C ALA A 186 -10.29 3.30 -13.94
N GLY A 187 -10.91 2.47 -13.09
CA GLY A 187 -12.36 2.35 -12.99
C GLY A 187 -13.03 3.59 -12.41
N LYS A 188 -12.45 4.17 -11.35
CA LYS A 188 -12.98 5.38 -10.70
C LYS A 188 -13.02 6.58 -11.64
N LYS A 189 -12.05 6.70 -12.57
CA LYS A 189 -12.04 7.75 -13.60
C LYS A 189 -13.34 7.80 -14.42
N TYR A 190 -14.01 6.67 -14.60
CA TYR A 190 -15.24 6.54 -15.38
C TYR A 190 -16.47 6.18 -14.53
N ASN A 191 -16.39 6.33 -13.20
CA ASN A 191 -17.46 5.92 -12.29
C ASN A 191 -17.87 4.43 -12.48
N ILE A 192 -16.90 3.57 -12.75
CA ILE A 192 -17.08 2.12 -12.85
C ILE A 192 -16.53 1.51 -11.56
N LYS A 193 -17.32 0.63 -10.92
CA LYS A 193 -16.89 -0.08 -9.71
C LYS A 193 -15.70 -1.00 -10.01
N PRO A 194 -14.53 -0.78 -9.38
CA PRO A 194 -13.35 -1.61 -9.64
C PRO A 194 -13.55 -3.09 -9.29
N SER A 195 -14.38 -3.40 -8.28
CA SER A 195 -14.72 -4.77 -7.91
C SER A 195 -15.41 -5.53 -9.06
N PHE A 196 -16.22 -4.86 -9.88
CA PHE A 196 -16.93 -5.46 -11.00
C PHE A 196 -15.99 -5.74 -12.17
N MET A 197 -15.09 -4.80 -12.46
CA MET A 197 -14.03 -5.00 -13.45
C MET A 197 -13.15 -6.21 -13.10
N ILE A 198 -12.80 -6.38 -11.82
CA ILE A 198 -12.03 -7.53 -11.32
C ILE A 198 -12.80 -8.83 -11.57
N ALA A 199 -14.07 -8.91 -11.18
CA ALA A 199 -14.87 -10.12 -11.36
C ALA A 199 -14.99 -10.52 -12.84
N GLN A 200 -15.15 -9.54 -13.73
CA GLN A 200 -15.14 -9.77 -15.17
C GLN A 200 -13.80 -10.31 -15.66
N MET A 201 -12.67 -9.73 -15.25
CA MET A 201 -11.35 -10.23 -15.69
C MET A 201 -11.04 -11.64 -15.17
N PHE A 202 -11.60 -12.03 -14.02
CA PHE A 202 -11.52 -13.42 -13.57
C PHE A 202 -12.27 -14.38 -14.50
N ILE A 203 -13.38 -13.96 -15.10
CA ILE A 203 -14.07 -14.73 -16.14
C ILE A 203 -13.25 -14.80 -17.43
N GLU A 204 -12.73 -13.66 -17.89
CA GLU A 204 -12.05 -13.56 -19.19
C GLU A 204 -10.72 -14.32 -19.23
N SER A 205 -9.91 -14.20 -18.17
CA SER A 205 -8.53 -14.69 -18.20
C SER A 205 -8.09 -15.37 -16.92
N HIS A 206 -8.93 -15.50 -15.90
CA HIS A 206 -8.55 -16.02 -14.58
C HIS A 206 -7.39 -15.25 -13.96
N TRP A 207 -7.35 -13.93 -14.21
CA TRP A 207 -6.19 -13.08 -13.93
C TRP A 207 -4.90 -13.68 -14.50
N GLY A 208 -5.02 -14.13 -15.76
CA GLY A 208 -4.01 -14.69 -16.69
C GLY A 208 -2.93 -15.50 -16.01
N ASP A 209 -3.44 -16.49 -15.31
CA ASP A 209 -2.80 -17.79 -15.29
C ASP A 209 -2.20 -18.10 -16.68
N PRO A 210 -0.86 -18.16 -16.80
CA PRO A 210 -0.21 -18.38 -18.09
C PRO A 210 -0.54 -19.77 -18.68
N SER A 211 -1.08 -20.69 -17.88
CA SER A 211 -1.59 -21.98 -18.37
C SER A 211 -2.97 -21.88 -19.03
N ILE A 212 -3.68 -20.76 -18.86
CA ILE A 212 -5.04 -20.53 -19.39
C ILE A 212 -5.06 -19.32 -20.34
N SER A 213 -4.52 -18.18 -19.93
CA SER A 213 -4.47 -16.95 -20.75
C SER A 213 -3.03 -16.60 -21.15
N ILE A 214 -2.63 -17.17 -22.29
CA ILE A 214 -1.36 -16.85 -22.94
C ILE A 214 -1.31 -15.37 -23.33
N VAL A 215 -2.47 -14.79 -23.73
CA VAL A 215 -2.58 -13.37 -24.13
C VAL A 215 -2.37 -12.43 -22.94
N GLY A 216 -2.98 -12.71 -21.78
CA GLY A 216 -2.77 -11.90 -20.57
C GLY A 216 -1.29 -11.81 -20.19
N SER A 217 -0.63 -12.97 -20.13
CA SER A 217 0.79 -13.06 -19.72
C SER A 217 1.79 -12.51 -20.74
N LYS A 218 1.53 -12.66 -22.05
CA LYS A 218 2.46 -12.25 -23.11
C LYS A 218 2.22 -10.83 -23.61
N ASP A 219 0.96 -10.41 -23.69
CA ASP A 219 0.55 -9.16 -24.31
C ASP A 219 0.07 -8.10 -23.30
N ASN A 220 0.17 -8.38 -21.99
CA ASN A 220 -0.41 -7.56 -20.92
C ASN A 220 -1.90 -7.28 -21.16
N ASN A 221 -2.62 -8.21 -21.77
CA ASN A 221 -3.98 -7.99 -22.27
C ASN A 221 -4.95 -9.03 -21.71
N TRP A 222 -5.52 -8.71 -20.56
CA TRP A 222 -6.26 -9.65 -19.70
C TRP A 222 -7.76 -9.70 -20.00
N ALA A 223 -8.20 -8.91 -20.98
CA ALA A 223 -9.56 -8.87 -21.49
C ALA A 223 -9.63 -9.17 -23.00
N GLY A 224 -8.52 -9.60 -23.62
CA GLY A 224 -8.50 -10.03 -25.03
C GLY A 224 -8.76 -8.91 -26.05
N ILE A 225 -8.41 -7.65 -25.76
CA ILE A 225 -8.62 -6.51 -26.67
C ILE A 225 -7.88 -6.76 -28.00
N SER A 226 -8.57 -6.64 -29.12
CA SER A 226 -8.03 -6.97 -30.45
C SER A 226 -8.11 -5.83 -31.44
N GLU A 227 -7.27 -5.86 -32.47
CA GLU A 227 -7.36 -4.97 -33.62
C GLU A 227 -8.68 -5.16 -34.40
N PRO A 228 -9.23 -4.09 -35.01
CA PRO A 228 -8.79 -2.71 -34.89
C PRO A 228 -9.21 -2.11 -33.54
N PHE A 229 -8.25 -1.56 -32.79
CA PHE A 229 -8.49 -0.86 -31.53
C PHE A 229 -7.74 0.46 -31.54
N SER A 230 -8.44 1.53 -31.21
CA SER A 230 -7.88 2.89 -31.13
C SER A 230 -8.34 3.55 -29.85
N VAL A 231 -7.45 4.28 -29.21
CA VAL A 231 -7.72 5.04 -27.99
C VAL A 231 -7.42 6.52 -28.22
N PRO A 232 -8.19 7.44 -27.59
CA PRO A 232 -7.87 8.86 -27.60
C PRO A 232 -6.45 9.14 -27.05
N ALA A 233 -5.73 10.04 -27.71
CA ALA A 233 -4.33 10.35 -27.39
C ALA A 233 -4.14 10.86 -25.95
N ASP A 234 -5.14 11.54 -25.38
CA ASP A 234 -5.11 12.06 -24.00
C ASP A 234 -5.09 10.98 -22.92
N LEU A 235 -5.35 9.71 -23.27
CA LEU A 235 -5.20 8.60 -22.33
C LEU A 235 -3.74 8.21 -22.10
N GLY A 236 -2.82 8.61 -23.01
CA GLY A 236 -1.39 8.34 -22.89
C GLY A 236 -1.07 6.85 -22.81
N ILE A 237 -1.82 6.02 -23.54
CA ILE A 237 -1.70 4.56 -23.54
C ILE A 237 -0.67 4.15 -24.59
N ASN A 238 0.37 3.45 -24.16
CA ASN A 238 1.35 2.86 -25.07
C ASN A 238 0.95 1.43 -25.43
N MET A 239 0.72 1.18 -26.72
CA MET A 239 0.31 -0.13 -27.23
C MET A 239 0.90 -0.41 -28.61
N SER A 240 1.09 -1.69 -28.91
CA SER A 240 1.57 -2.20 -30.19
C SER A 240 0.76 -3.45 -30.60
N ARG A 241 1.03 -3.99 -31.79
CA ARG A 241 0.47 -5.28 -32.21
C ARG A 241 1.05 -6.41 -31.36
N GLY A 242 0.18 -7.21 -30.77
CA GLY A 242 0.51 -8.38 -29.95
C GLY A 242 0.39 -9.70 -30.72
N SER A 243 0.05 -10.77 -29.99
CA SER A 243 -0.07 -12.12 -30.56
C SER A 243 -1.21 -12.23 -31.59
N ALA A 244 -1.07 -13.15 -32.55
CA ALA A 244 -2.14 -13.47 -33.49
C ALA A 244 -3.34 -14.08 -32.77
N ARG A 245 -4.55 -13.73 -33.22
CA ARG A 245 -5.79 -14.37 -32.77
C ARG A 245 -5.91 -15.79 -33.32
N PRO A 246 -6.76 -16.65 -32.71
CA PRO A 246 -7.06 -17.96 -33.26
C PRO A 246 -7.43 -17.90 -34.74
N VAL A 247 -7.05 -18.95 -35.49
CA VAL A 247 -7.16 -19.00 -36.96
C VAL A 247 -8.58 -18.71 -37.46
N GLY A 248 -9.61 -19.03 -36.69
CA GLY A 248 -11.02 -18.78 -37.04
C GLY A 248 -11.54 -17.37 -36.75
N GLU A 249 -10.81 -16.56 -35.98
CA GLU A 249 -11.20 -15.19 -35.61
C GLU A 249 -10.53 -14.14 -36.49
N GLY A 250 -9.29 -14.41 -36.95
CA GLY A 250 -8.49 -13.48 -37.74
C GLY A 250 -8.02 -12.25 -36.95
N GLY A 251 -6.93 -11.63 -37.42
CA GLY A 251 -6.36 -10.43 -36.79
C GLY A 251 -5.43 -10.70 -35.61
N TYR A 252 -5.15 -9.65 -34.83
CA TYR A 252 -4.16 -9.65 -33.75
C TYR A 252 -4.74 -9.09 -32.46
N TYR A 253 -4.26 -9.58 -31.33
CA TYR A 253 -4.46 -8.94 -30.03
C TYR A 253 -3.60 -7.68 -29.93
N ILE A 254 -3.99 -6.78 -29.04
CA ILE A 254 -3.19 -5.62 -28.66
C ILE A 254 -2.18 -6.03 -27.58
N HIS A 255 -0.92 -5.59 -27.74
CA HIS A 255 0.10 -5.64 -26.69
C HIS A 255 0.16 -4.29 -25.97
N PHE A 256 -0.04 -4.29 -24.66
CA PHE A 256 0.10 -3.09 -23.84
C PHE A 256 1.49 -3.03 -23.24
N ALA A 257 2.15 -1.86 -23.31
CA ALA A 257 3.51 -1.71 -22.80
C ALA A 257 3.60 -1.95 -21.28
N THR A 258 2.54 -1.62 -20.54
CA THR A 258 2.43 -1.85 -19.10
C THR A 258 1.03 -2.32 -18.70
N MET A 259 0.91 -2.88 -17.49
CA MET A 259 -0.40 -3.17 -16.88
C MET A 259 -1.27 -1.92 -16.71
N ASN A 260 -0.66 -0.76 -16.44
CA ASN A 260 -1.38 0.50 -16.32
C ASN A 260 -1.99 0.92 -17.67
N ASP A 261 -1.25 0.74 -18.77
CA ASP A 261 -1.76 0.99 -20.13
C ASP A 261 -2.99 0.11 -20.42
N PHE A 262 -2.91 -1.18 -20.07
CA PHE A 262 -4.04 -2.10 -20.19
C PHE A 262 -5.25 -1.66 -19.37
N PHE A 263 -5.09 -1.33 -18.09
CA PHE A 263 -6.24 -0.95 -17.26
C PHE A 263 -6.89 0.35 -17.71
N LYS A 264 -6.12 1.34 -18.17
CA LYS A 264 -6.65 2.56 -18.80
C LYS A 264 -7.46 2.23 -20.05
N ALA A 265 -6.93 1.34 -20.91
CA ALA A 265 -7.62 0.92 -22.13
C ALA A 265 -8.92 0.16 -21.80
N TYR A 266 -8.86 -0.75 -20.84
CA TYR A 266 -9.98 -1.59 -20.45
C TYR A 266 -11.11 -0.76 -19.80
N ALA A 267 -10.77 0.16 -18.89
CA ALA A 267 -11.75 1.09 -18.33
C ALA A 267 -12.36 2.01 -19.41
N PHE A 268 -11.54 2.46 -20.38
CA PHE A 268 -12.04 3.22 -21.52
C PHE A 268 -13.03 2.41 -22.35
N VAL A 269 -12.74 1.15 -22.70
CA VAL A 269 -13.66 0.27 -23.45
C VAL A 269 -15.03 0.18 -22.75
N LEU A 270 -15.04 0.04 -21.42
CA LEU A 270 -16.26 -0.06 -20.62
C LEU A 270 -16.98 1.28 -20.43
N SER A 271 -16.29 2.40 -20.67
CA SER A 271 -16.82 3.74 -20.42
C SER A 271 -17.82 4.19 -21.50
N LYS A 272 -18.73 5.08 -21.11
CA LYS A 272 -19.61 5.83 -22.03
C LYS A 272 -18.82 6.68 -23.01
N ARG A 273 -17.59 7.06 -22.66
CA ARG A 273 -16.69 7.80 -23.57
C ARG A 273 -16.32 6.97 -24.80
N ASN A 274 -16.18 5.66 -24.66
CA ASN A 274 -16.04 4.76 -25.80
C ASN A 274 -17.41 4.47 -26.43
N GLY A 275 -18.44 4.31 -25.60
CA GLY A 275 -19.83 4.23 -26.02
C GLY A 275 -20.30 2.83 -26.42
N LEU A 276 -19.48 1.79 -26.25
CA LEU A 276 -19.91 0.41 -26.53
C LEU A 276 -20.85 -0.15 -25.45
N TYR A 277 -20.59 0.16 -24.19
CA TYR A 277 -21.29 -0.44 -23.03
C TYR A 277 -21.92 0.62 -22.12
N ASN A 278 -22.91 0.19 -21.34
CA ASN A 278 -23.68 1.05 -20.43
C ASN A 278 -23.52 0.59 -18.97
N VAL A 279 -22.28 0.61 -18.47
CA VAL A 279 -21.93 0.08 -17.14
C VAL A 279 -21.51 1.14 -16.11
N GLU A 280 -21.26 2.38 -16.54
CA GLU A 280 -20.92 3.48 -15.64
C GLU A 280 -22.08 3.78 -14.67
N GLY A 281 -21.76 3.84 -13.37
CA GLY A 281 -22.74 4.11 -12.31
C GLY A 281 -23.62 2.91 -11.91
N ALA A 282 -23.35 1.71 -12.42
CA ALA A 282 -24.04 0.50 -11.96
C ALA A 282 -23.84 0.28 -10.45
N ASN A 283 -24.94 0.06 -9.71
CA ASN A 283 -24.91 -0.09 -8.25
C ASN A 283 -24.76 -1.55 -7.82
N SER A 284 -25.09 -2.49 -8.70
CA SER A 284 -24.97 -3.93 -8.46
C SER A 284 -24.23 -4.63 -9.59
N ILE A 285 -23.70 -5.83 -9.31
CA ILE A 285 -23.01 -6.63 -10.31
C ILE A 285 -23.99 -7.13 -11.40
N GLU A 286 -25.28 -7.27 -11.08
CA GLU A 286 -26.36 -7.58 -12.00
C GLU A 286 -26.62 -6.43 -12.97
N GLU A 287 -26.70 -5.19 -12.48
CA GLU A 287 -26.84 -3.99 -13.32
C GLU A 287 -25.63 -3.83 -14.24
N TYR A 288 -24.43 -4.01 -13.69
CA TYR A 288 -23.19 -4.01 -14.46
C TYR A 288 -23.21 -5.08 -15.55
N CYS A 289 -23.58 -6.32 -15.20
CA CYS A 289 -23.69 -7.42 -16.15
C CYS A 289 -24.69 -7.11 -17.26
N LYS A 290 -25.85 -6.54 -16.93
CA LYS A 290 -26.87 -6.18 -17.91
C LYS A 290 -26.37 -5.10 -18.86
N GLY A 291 -25.67 -4.09 -18.33
CA GLY A 291 -25.09 -2.98 -19.08
C GLY A 291 -23.98 -3.37 -20.07
N LEU A 292 -23.44 -4.58 -19.98
CA LEU A 292 -22.51 -5.16 -20.98
C LEU A 292 -23.22 -5.68 -22.25
N PHE A 293 -24.56 -5.73 -22.26
CA PHE A 293 -25.35 -6.31 -23.35
C PHE A 293 -26.41 -5.34 -23.84
N ARG A 294 -26.91 -5.55 -25.06
CA ARG A 294 -27.95 -4.70 -25.66
C ARG A 294 -29.21 -4.60 -24.82
N ILE A 295 -29.54 -5.68 -24.09
CA ILE A 295 -30.66 -5.72 -23.14
C ILE A 295 -30.52 -4.71 -21.98
N GLY A 296 -29.31 -4.25 -21.67
CA GLY A 296 -29.03 -3.17 -20.70
C GLY A 296 -28.66 -1.85 -21.34
N GLY A 297 -28.85 -1.69 -22.65
CA GLY A 297 -28.57 -0.44 -23.37
C GLY A 297 -27.14 -0.32 -23.91
N ALA A 298 -26.36 -1.41 -23.95
CA ALA A 298 -25.11 -1.42 -24.71
C ALA A 298 -25.38 -1.34 -26.22
N ASN A 299 -24.43 -0.80 -26.99
CA ASN A 299 -24.50 -0.80 -28.45
C ASN A 299 -24.14 -2.17 -29.05
N SER A 300 -23.40 -2.98 -28.31
CA SER A 300 -22.99 -4.33 -28.69
C SER A 300 -23.03 -5.28 -27.50
N ASP A 301 -23.21 -6.57 -27.79
CA ASP A 301 -23.15 -7.61 -26.77
C ASP A 301 -21.70 -7.95 -26.46
N TYR A 302 -21.32 -7.90 -25.19
CA TYR A 302 -19.94 -8.14 -24.75
C TYR A 302 -19.43 -9.55 -25.10
N ALA A 303 -20.28 -10.57 -24.93
CA ALA A 303 -19.94 -11.96 -25.22
C ALA A 303 -20.91 -12.58 -26.22
N ALA A 304 -20.36 -13.33 -27.19
CA ALA A 304 -21.15 -14.05 -28.19
C ALA A 304 -22.07 -15.12 -27.60
N THR A 305 -21.73 -15.64 -26.41
CA THR A 305 -22.58 -16.58 -25.65
C THR A 305 -23.89 -15.96 -25.18
N GLY A 306 -24.03 -14.64 -25.23
CA GLY A 306 -25.22 -13.90 -24.84
C GLY A 306 -25.33 -13.63 -23.33
N TYR A 307 -26.24 -12.71 -23.00
CA TYR A 307 -26.44 -12.18 -21.66
C TYR A 307 -26.66 -13.26 -20.59
N GLN A 308 -27.58 -14.21 -20.82
CA GLN A 308 -27.95 -15.17 -19.78
C GLN A 308 -26.79 -16.10 -19.39
N ASN A 309 -26.00 -16.55 -20.36
CA ASN A 309 -24.85 -17.39 -20.11
C ASN A 309 -23.78 -16.61 -19.33
N TYR A 310 -23.53 -15.37 -19.75
CA TYR A 310 -22.54 -14.51 -19.09
C TYR A 310 -22.97 -14.12 -17.67
N PHE A 311 -24.26 -13.83 -17.45
CA PHE A 311 -24.85 -13.59 -16.14
C PHE A 311 -24.63 -14.78 -15.19
N ASN A 312 -24.88 -15.99 -15.69
CA ASN A 312 -24.69 -17.23 -14.92
C ASN A 312 -23.22 -17.53 -14.60
N MET A 313 -22.26 -16.85 -15.25
CA MET A 313 -20.83 -16.95 -14.94
C MET A 313 -20.36 -15.82 -14.01
N LEU A 314 -20.72 -14.57 -14.33
CA LEU A 314 -20.21 -13.39 -13.64
C LEU A 314 -20.72 -13.29 -12.20
N ILE A 315 -22.02 -13.49 -11.96
CA ILE A 315 -22.62 -13.32 -10.63
C ILE A 315 -22.05 -14.35 -9.64
N PRO A 316 -21.99 -15.67 -9.97
CA PRO A 316 -21.34 -16.63 -9.09
C PRO A 316 -19.86 -16.35 -8.88
N THR A 317 -19.14 -15.85 -9.89
CA THR A 317 -17.72 -15.49 -9.76
C THR A 317 -17.52 -14.32 -8.81
N TYR A 318 -18.30 -13.24 -8.94
CA TYR A 318 -18.27 -12.12 -8.01
C TYR A 318 -18.56 -12.57 -6.57
N ASN A 319 -19.60 -13.39 -6.38
CA ASN A 319 -19.96 -13.92 -5.07
C ASN A 319 -18.88 -14.85 -4.50
N SER A 320 -18.24 -15.66 -5.34
CA SER A 320 -17.12 -16.52 -4.97
C SER A 320 -15.90 -15.72 -4.51
N ILE A 321 -15.55 -14.65 -5.23
CA ILE A 321 -14.48 -13.72 -4.85
C ILE A 321 -14.82 -13.08 -3.51
N ASN A 322 -16.04 -12.57 -3.33
CA ASN A 322 -16.45 -11.93 -2.08
C ASN A 322 -16.38 -12.90 -0.89
N LYS A 323 -16.78 -14.16 -1.10
CA LYS A 323 -16.72 -15.22 -0.08
C LYS A 323 -15.28 -15.59 0.29
N GLN A 324 -14.38 -15.67 -0.69
CA GLN A 324 -12.96 -15.98 -0.47
C GLN A 324 -12.17 -14.79 0.09
N ASN A 325 -12.68 -13.57 -0.07
CA ASN A 325 -12.02 -12.33 0.34
C ASN A 325 -12.98 -11.41 1.10
N PRO A 326 -13.42 -11.80 2.31
CA PRO A 326 -14.43 -11.06 3.06
C PRO A 326 -14.05 -9.58 3.21
N GLY A 327 -14.94 -8.68 2.78
CA GLY A 327 -14.78 -7.24 2.92
C GLY A 327 -13.87 -6.56 1.90
N LYS A 328 -13.03 -7.30 1.16
CA LYS A 328 -12.05 -6.68 0.24
C LYS A 328 -12.68 -6.01 -0.97
N LEU A 329 -13.77 -6.56 -1.53
CA LEU A 329 -14.46 -5.93 -2.67
C LEU A 329 -15.12 -4.59 -2.29
N ALA A 330 -15.69 -4.52 -1.08
CA ALA A 330 -16.24 -3.27 -0.53
C ALA A 330 -15.13 -2.24 -0.28
N GLN A 331 -13.99 -2.67 0.26
CA GLN A 331 -12.82 -1.81 0.43
C GLN A 331 -12.33 -1.26 -0.91
N ILE A 332 -12.19 -2.12 -1.92
CA ILE A 332 -11.77 -1.75 -3.29
C ILE A 332 -12.69 -0.70 -3.90
N ASP A 333 -14.01 -0.89 -3.76
CA ASP A 333 -14.99 0.07 -4.27
C ASP A 333 -15.03 1.37 -3.46
N ALA A 334 -14.63 1.35 -2.19
CA ALA A 334 -14.56 2.53 -1.34
C ALA A 334 -13.23 3.31 -1.50
N SER A 335 -12.19 2.63 -1.96
CA SER A 335 -10.85 3.20 -2.12
C SER A 335 -10.77 4.25 -3.24
N THR A 336 -9.87 5.21 -3.08
CA THR A 336 -9.48 6.14 -4.13
C THR A 336 -7.98 6.05 -4.34
N GLU A 337 -7.57 6.01 -5.61
CA GLU A 337 -6.17 5.97 -6.00
C GLU A 337 -5.93 7.18 -6.90
N GLU A 338 -5.20 8.18 -6.41
CA GLU A 338 -4.63 9.19 -7.30
C GLU A 338 -3.52 8.52 -8.12
N ILE A 339 -3.62 8.60 -9.45
CA ILE A 339 -2.50 8.27 -10.32
C ILE A 339 -1.41 9.32 -10.08
N THR A 340 -0.52 9.07 -9.13
CA THR A 340 0.83 9.60 -9.27
C THR A 340 1.44 8.87 -10.45
N ASN A 341 1.53 9.56 -11.59
CA ASN A 341 2.24 9.03 -12.74
C ASN A 341 3.70 8.77 -12.30
N ASN A 342 4.04 7.49 -12.22
CA ASN A 342 5.37 6.89 -11.97
C ASN A 342 5.96 6.94 -10.55
N GLY A 343 6.18 5.74 -10.01
CA GLY A 343 7.18 5.44 -8.97
C GLY A 343 6.74 5.86 -7.57
N GLY A 344 6.76 4.92 -6.61
CA GLY A 344 6.40 5.22 -5.22
C GLY A 344 7.01 6.53 -4.73
N LEU A 345 6.19 7.34 -4.07
CA LEU A 345 6.58 8.60 -3.42
C LEU A 345 7.90 8.39 -2.69
N THR A 346 8.97 8.76 -3.36
CA THR A 346 10.31 8.82 -2.79
C THR A 346 10.69 10.27 -2.94
N THR A 347 10.85 10.92 -1.80
CA THR A 347 11.27 12.32 -1.69
C THR A 347 12.60 12.59 -2.40
N MET A 348 13.35 11.54 -2.77
CA MET A 348 14.60 11.62 -3.54
C MET A 348 14.97 10.28 -4.18
N GLN A 349 15.60 10.26 -5.35
CA GLN A 349 16.29 9.08 -5.87
C GLN A 349 17.64 9.51 -6.43
N CYS A 350 18.73 9.07 -5.81
CA CYS A 350 20.08 9.58 -6.08
C CYS A 350 21.18 8.59 -5.66
N LEU A 351 22.38 8.84 -6.18
CA LEU A 351 23.59 8.09 -5.87
C LEU A 351 24.58 8.98 -5.11
N TYR A 352 25.22 8.42 -4.08
CA TYR A 352 26.15 9.12 -3.19
C TYR A 352 27.48 8.40 -3.06
N GLU A 353 28.58 9.13 -3.06
CA GLU A 353 29.89 8.60 -2.68
C GLU A 353 30.14 8.75 -1.18
N ARG A 354 30.73 7.74 -0.54
CA ARG A 354 31.18 7.76 0.87
C ARG A 354 32.60 7.18 1.01
N PRO A 355 33.44 7.74 1.91
CA PRO A 355 34.76 7.18 2.20
C PRO A 355 34.63 5.87 2.98
N ILE A 356 35.52 4.93 2.67
CA ILE A 356 35.54 3.58 3.24
C ILE A 356 36.96 3.14 3.53
N ASN A 357 37.13 2.44 4.65
CA ASN A 357 38.37 1.78 4.97
C ASN A 357 38.51 0.51 4.11
N PRO A 358 39.56 0.40 3.27
CA PRO A 358 39.70 -0.71 2.34
C PRO A 358 39.96 -2.06 3.04
N ASN A 359 40.47 -2.05 4.28
CA ASN A 359 40.79 -3.27 5.01
C ASN A 359 39.57 -3.84 5.75
N THR A 360 38.71 -2.98 6.28
CA THR A 360 37.55 -3.41 7.09
C THR A 360 36.23 -3.34 6.32
N GLY A 361 36.20 -2.62 5.21
CA GLY A 361 34.97 -2.37 4.45
C GLY A 361 33.97 -1.48 5.18
N ALA A 362 34.35 -0.88 6.32
CA ALA A 362 33.51 0.01 7.12
C ALA A 362 33.65 1.47 6.65
N LEU A 363 32.57 2.24 6.79
CA LEU A 363 32.58 3.67 6.48
C LEU A 363 33.44 4.42 7.50
N ASP A 364 34.43 5.15 7.01
CA ASP A 364 35.50 5.76 7.81
C ASP A 364 35.79 7.16 7.27
N ILE A 365 35.88 8.15 8.16
CA ILE A 365 36.05 9.56 7.79
C ILE A 365 37.36 9.80 7.02
N ASN A 366 38.37 8.99 7.30
CA ASN A 366 39.70 9.02 6.68
C ASN A 366 39.94 7.83 5.74
N GLY A 367 38.88 7.13 5.33
CA GLY A 367 38.97 6.03 4.38
C GLY A 367 39.68 6.44 3.08
N SER A 368 40.62 5.61 2.62
CA SER A 368 41.41 5.85 1.40
C SER A 368 40.71 5.39 0.12
N ALA A 369 39.57 4.73 0.23
CA ALA A 369 38.73 4.32 -0.89
C ALA A 369 37.33 4.93 -0.78
N THR A 370 36.53 4.85 -1.85
CA THR A 370 35.13 5.31 -1.88
C THR A 370 34.17 4.18 -2.23
N THR A 371 32.94 4.26 -1.74
CA THR A 371 31.84 3.37 -2.09
C THR A 371 30.62 4.17 -2.52
N MET A 372 29.85 3.63 -3.47
CA MET A 372 28.58 4.20 -3.89
C MET A 372 27.43 3.72 -3.00
N MET A 373 26.51 4.62 -2.68
CA MET A 373 25.26 4.36 -1.97
C MET A 373 24.10 4.80 -2.85
N PHE A 374 23.08 3.96 -2.97
CA PHE A 374 21.82 4.32 -3.60
C PHE A 374 20.79 4.69 -2.54
N CYS A 375 20.16 5.84 -2.71
CA CYS A 375 19.08 6.31 -1.87
C CYS A 375 17.84 6.48 -2.75
N ASN A 376 16.78 5.74 -2.45
CA ASN A 376 15.42 6.14 -2.79
C ASN A 376 14.88 6.78 -1.51
N GLY A 377 14.07 7.83 -1.47
CA GLY A 377 13.79 8.63 -0.27
C GLY A 377 13.24 7.93 1.00
N VAL A 378 13.18 6.60 1.03
CA VAL A 378 12.81 5.74 2.17
C VAL A 378 13.97 4.82 2.58
N ASN A 379 14.69 4.22 1.64
CA ASN A 379 15.75 3.23 1.89
C ASN A 379 17.09 3.66 1.30
N THR A 380 18.15 3.39 2.04
CA THR A 380 19.52 3.56 1.56
C THR A 380 20.22 2.20 1.52
N ARG A 381 20.93 1.90 0.44
CA ARG A 381 21.72 0.66 0.29
C ARG A 381 23.11 0.96 -0.25
N ARG A 382 24.09 0.18 0.19
CA ARG A 382 25.42 0.17 -0.44
C ARG A 382 25.37 -0.57 -1.78
N VAL A 383 26.06 -0.02 -2.77
CA VAL A 383 26.23 -0.63 -4.08
C VAL A 383 27.66 -1.16 -4.16
N TYR A 384 27.83 -2.46 -4.42
CA TYR A 384 29.12 -3.13 -4.27
C TYR A 384 29.88 -3.23 -5.60
N HIS A 385 29.18 -3.18 -6.73
CA HIS A 385 29.78 -3.33 -8.05
C HIS A 385 29.38 -2.20 -9.00
N ASN A 386 30.29 -1.81 -9.89
CA ASN A 386 30.04 -0.76 -10.88
C ASN A 386 28.89 -1.14 -11.84
N ASP A 387 28.71 -2.44 -12.12
CA ASP A 387 27.61 -2.91 -12.97
C ASP A 387 26.24 -2.68 -12.32
N GLU A 388 26.13 -2.84 -11.00
CA GLU A 388 24.88 -2.53 -10.28
C GLU A 388 24.55 -1.04 -10.37
N VAL A 389 25.56 -0.16 -10.33
CA VAL A 389 25.38 1.28 -10.52
C VAL A 389 24.84 1.56 -11.91
N ASN A 390 25.39 0.93 -12.95
CA ASN A 390 24.95 1.09 -14.32
C ASN A 390 23.51 0.61 -14.53
N ILE A 391 23.14 -0.55 -13.97
CA ILE A 391 21.77 -1.08 -14.01
C ILE A 391 20.80 -0.10 -13.33
N VAL A 392 21.15 0.43 -12.16
CA VAL A 392 20.31 1.41 -11.43
C VAL A 392 20.13 2.69 -12.24
N LYS A 393 21.20 3.22 -12.85
CA LYS A 393 21.14 4.39 -13.73
C LYS A 393 20.26 4.16 -14.94
N GLU A 394 20.41 3.01 -15.60
CA GLU A 394 19.64 2.66 -16.79
C GLU A 394 18.15 2.51 -16.47
N LEU A 395 17.81 1.78 -15.40
CA LEU A 395 16.43 1.63 -14.94
C LEU A 395 15.81 2.99 -14.57
N TYR A 396 16.56 3.83 -13.87
CA TYR A 396 16.09 5.17 -13.52
C TYR A 396 15.83 6.03 -14.77
N ARG A 397 16.76 6.03 -15.72
CA ARG A 397 16.63 6.75 -16.99
C ARG A 397 15.45 6.27 -17.81
N LYS A 398 15.27 4.94 -17.91
CA LYS A 398 14.13 4.32 -18.62
C LYS A 398 12.78 4.71 -18.00
N ASN A 399 12.72 4.80 -16.67
CA ASN A 399 11.47 5.07 -15.95
C ASN A 399 11.13 6.57 -15.84
N ASN A 400 12.14 7.44 -15.86
CA ASN A 400 11.98 8.86 -15.54
C ASN A 400 12.37 9.81 -16.69
N GLY A 401 12.95 9.31 -17.77
CA GLY A 401 13.39 10.12 -18.91
C GLY A 401 14.55 11.08 -18.61
N LYS A 402 15.22 10.92 -17.46
CA LYS A 402 16.34 11.76 -17.00
C LYS A 402 17.38 10.94 -16.26
N GLU A 403 18.60 11.47 -16.18
CA GLU A 403 19.70 10.86 -15.41
C GLU A 403 19.43 10.94 -13.91
N ILE A 404 19.86 9.91 -13.17
CA ILE A 404 19.82 9.92 -11.71
C ILE A 404 20.86 10.91 -11.17
N PRO A 405 20.48 11.84 -10.26
CA PRO A 405 21.43 12.75 -9.64
C PRO A 405 22.52 12.00 -8.87
N VAL A 406 23.77 12.46 -9.02
CA VAL A 406 24.94 11.93 -8.30
C VAL A 406 25.55 13.05 -7.47
N TYR A 407 25.81 12.79 -6.20
CA TYR A 407 26.43 13.74 -5.28
C TYR A 407 27.75 13.19 -4.74
N TYR A 408 28.81 13.97 -4.94
CA TYR A 408 30.16 13.62 -4.51
C TYR A 408 30.45 14.17 -3.11
N LYS A 409 31.55 13.72 -2.48
CA LYS A 409 31.98 14.18 -1.14
C LYS A 409 31.97 15.70 -0.95
N LYS A 410 32.28 16.44 -2.01
CA LYS A 410 32.31 17.91 -2.03
C LYS A 410 30.92 18.56 -2.07
N ASP A 411 29.90 17.83 -2.52
CA ASP A 411 28.55 18.33 -2.77
C ASP A 411 27.60 18.02 -1.61
N TRP A 412 28.09 17.50 -0.48
CA TRP A 412 27.29 17.13 0.68
C TRP A 412 26.76 18.38 1.41
N PRO A 413 25.46 18.70 1.31
CA PRO A 413 24.88 19.77 2.08
C PRO A 413 24.54 19.21 3.45
N LYS A 414 25.46 19.39 4.41
CA LYS A 414 25.36 18.81 5.77
C LYS A 414 24.09 19.22 6.54
N THR A 415 23.40 20.25 6.07
CA THR A 415 22.14 20.77 6.63
C THR A 415 20.89 20.21 5.94
N SER A 416 21.03 19.43 4.87
CA SER A 416 19.87 18.92 4.14
C SER A 416 19.20 17.75 4.88
N PRO A 417 17.86 17.74 5.03
CA PRO A 417 17.13 16.70 5.78
C PRO A 417 17.40 15.26 5.34
N TRP A 418 17.71 15.03 4.06
CA TRP A 418 18.07 13.71 3.54
C TRP A 418 19.47 13.26 3.94
N TYR A 419 20.43 14.19 4.06
CA TYR A 419 21.82 13.90 4.44
C TYR A 419 21.85 13.41 5.88
N ILE A 420 21.06 14.06 6.73
CA ILE A 420 20.89 13.69 8.14
C ILE A 420 20.33 12.25 8.28
N ARG A 421 19.33 11.87 7.46
CA ARG A 421 18.81 10.48 7.43
C ARG A 421 19.87 9.47 6.99
N LEU A 422 20.64 9.82 5.97
CA LEU A 422 21.71 8.96 5.44
C LEU A 422 22.84 8.75 6.46
N GLU A 423 23.22 9.79 7.23
CA GLU A 423 24.14 9.67 8.36
C GLU A 423 23.59 8.79 9.49
N ALA A 424 22.28 8.82 9.75
CA ALA A 424 21.66 7.98 10.77
C ALA A 424 21.66 6.49 10.40
N MET A 425 21.47 6.15 9.12
CA MET A 425 21.46 4.75 8.65
C MET A 425 22.86 4.16 8.49
N PHE A 426 23.82 4.98 8.07
CA PHE A 426 25.18 4.57 7.76
C PHE A 426 26.19 5.54 8.40
N PRO A 427 26.33 5.50 9.74
CA PRO A 427 27.23 6.41 10.44
C PRO A 427 28.67 6.13 10.03
N VAL A 428 29.39 7.20 9.69
CA VAL A 428 30.84 7.13 9.50
C VAL A 428 31.50 7.12 10.87
N VAL A 429 32.34 6.12 11.12
CA VAL A 429 33.14 6.06 12.34
C VAL A 429 34.28 7.08 12.22
N LYS A 430 34.52 7.82 13.30
CA LYS A 430 35.58 8.84 13.38
C LYS A 430 36.95 8.24 13.67
#